data_AF-A0A523FEQ5-F1
#
_entry.id   AF-A0A523FEQ5-F1
#
_cell.length_a   1.000
_cell.length_b   1.000
_cell.length_c   1.000
_cell.angle_alpha   90.00
_cell.angle_beta   90.00
_cell.angle_gamma   90.00
#
_symmetry.space_group_name_H-M   'P 1'
#
loop_
_entity.id
_entity.type
_entity.pdbx_description
1 polymer ?
#
loop_
_entity_poly.entity_id
_entity_poly.type
_entity_poly.pdbx_seq_one_letter_code
_entity_poly.pdbx_strand_id
1 'polypeptide(L)' 'KSFFSIRCGASARTSRHTPSLSSRGTSRAAAPSFRLLNRRVIKPGAEEISRNPRARSARLRAAVRTEAPPWPARAAE' A
#
# COMPACT_ATOMS: atom_id res chain seq x y z
N LYS A 1 -9.85 -1.48 2.75
CA LYS A 1 -8.58 -0.76 3.06
C LYS A 1 -7.45 -1.20 2.10
N SER A 2 -7.67 -1.05 0.79
CA SER A 2 -6.78 -1.55 -0.29
C SER A 2 -6.04 -0.43 -1.05
N PHE A 3 -6.34 0.83 -0.76
CA PHE A 3 -5.82 2.00 -1.50
C PHE A 3 -4.29 1.98 -1.68
N PHE A 4 -3.54 1.92 -0.58
CA PHE A 4 -2.06 1.91 -0.66
C PHE A 4 -1.50 0.64 -1.31
N SER A 5 -2.17 -0.51 -1.20
CA SER A 5 -1.72 -1.74 -1.87
C SER A 5 -1.77 -1.56 -3.39
N ILE A 6 -2.87 -1.00 -3.89
CA ILE A 6 -3.11 -0.80 -5.32
C ILE A 6 -2.19 0.32 -5.85
N ARG A 7 -2.19 1.49 -5.20
CA ARG A 7 -1.51 2.69 -5.71
C ARG A 7 0.00 2.69 -5.53
N CYS A 8 0.55 1.86 -4.63
CA CYS A 8 2.00 1.69 -4.47
C CYS A 8 2.56 0.54 -5.31
N GLY A 9 1.77 -0.04 -6.22
CA GLY A 9 2.23 -1.13 -7.09
C GLY A 9 2.42 -2.48 -6.38
N ALA A 10 1.93 -2.62 -5.14
CA ALA A 10 1.92 -3.89 -4.43
C ALA A 10 0.74 -4.74 -4.94
N SER A 11 0.86 -5.21 -6.18
CA SER A 11 -0.04 -6.24 -6.72
C SER A 11 0.34 -7.57 -6.08
N ALA A 12 -0.65 -8.25 -5.50
CA ALA A 12 -0.45 -9.56 -4.91
C ALA A 12 0.07 -10.52 -5.98
N ARG A 13 1.16 -11.23 -5.69
CA ARG A 13 1.64 -12.31 -6.57
C ARG A 13 0.61 -13.45 -6.48
N THR A 14 -0.20 -13.62 -7.54
CA THR A 14 -1.32 -14.58 -7.57
C THR A 14 -0.89 -16.01 -7.27
N SER A 15 0.34 -16.40 -7.58
CA SER A 15 0.91 -17.70 -7.20
C SER A 15 2.42 -17.63 -7.01
N ARG A 16 2.94 -18.51 -6.16
CA ARG A 16 4.39 -18.70 -5.92
C ARG A 16 5.08 -19.47 -7.05
N HIS A 17 4.30 -20.21 -7.84
CA HIS A 17 4.80 -21.09 -8.90
C HIS A 17 4.56 -20.52 -10.30
N THR A 18 3.75 -19.48 -10.45
CA THR A 18 3.59 -18.80 -11.73
C THR A 18 4.55 -17.61 -11.85
N PRO A 19 5.21 -17.43 -13.00
CA PRO A 19 5.94 -16.21 -13.29
C PRO A 19 5.02 -15.01 -13.15
N SER A 20 5.50 -13.97 -12.47
CA SER A 20 4.77 -12.72 -12.32
C SER A 20 4.35 -12.16 -13.68
N LEU A 21 3.16 -11.57 -13.79
CA LEU A 21 2.72 -10.89 -15.03
C LEU A 21 3.69 -9.77 -15.46
N SER A 22 4.38 -9.16 -14.50
CA SER A 22 5.48 -8.21 -14.75
C SER A 22 6.73 -8.86 -15.36
N SER A 23 7.02 -10.14 -15.10
CA SER A 23 8.14 -10.86 -15.74
C SER A 23 7.77 -11.48 -17.09
N ARG A 24 6.47 -11.53 -17.44
CA ARG A 24 5.99 -11.97 -18.76
C ARG A 24 5.89 -10.83 -19.78
N GLY A 25 6.37 -9.62 -19.45
CA GLY A 25 6.32 -8.44 -20.33
C GLY A 25 4.91 -7.91 -20.61
N THR A 26 3.87 -8.46 -19.96
CA THR A 26 2.46 -8.24 -20.35
C THR A 26 1.75 -7.17 -19.51
N SER A 27 2.28 -6.75 -18.36
CA SER A 27 1.58 -5.76 -17.54
C SER A 27 2.08 -4.34 -17.81
N ARG A 28 1.31 -3.56 -18.56
CA ARG A 28 1.31 -2.09 -18.50
C ARG A 28 0.72 -1.64 -17.16
N ALA A 29 1.37 -2.00 -16.05
CA ALA A 29 0.96 -1.54 -14.73
C ALA A 29 1.21 -0.03 -14.68
N ALA A 30 0.16 0.75 -14.38
CA ALA A 30 0.30 2.20 -14.23
C ALA A 30 1.39 2.48 -13.18
N ALA A 31 2.25 3.45 -13.47
CA ALA A 31 3.35 3.80 -12.58
C ALA A 31 2.81 4.12 -11.17
N PRO A 32 3.43 3.60 -10.10
CA PRO A 32 2.92 3.76 -8.74
C PRO A 32 2.88 5.24 -8.37
N SER A 33 1.69 5.77 -8.04
CA SER A 33 1.52 7.19 -7.65
C SER A 33 2.03 7.48 -6.23
N PHE A 34 2.26 6.45 -5.43
CA PHE A 34 2.76 6.59 -4.07
C PHE A 34 3.86 5.59 -3.78
N ARG A 35 4.80 5.99 -2.94
CA ARG A 35 5.82 5.14 -2.35
C ARG A 35 5.54 4.97 -0.86
N LEU A 36 5.39 3.73 -0.41
CA LEU A 36 5.18 3.43 1.00
C LEU A 36 6.41 3.86 1.82
N LEU A 37 6.17 4.62 2.89
CA LEU A 37 7.21 4.93 3.86
C LEU A 37 7.52 3.70 4.72
N ASN A 38 6.47 2.96 5.10
CA ASN A 38 6.58 1.73 5.88
C ASN A 38 5.78 0.61 5.21
N ARG A 39 6.44 -0.53 4.94
CA ARG A 39 5.78 -1.72 4.37
C ARG A 39 4.82 -2.37 5.36
N ARG A 40 5.15 -2.32 6.65
CA ARG A 40 4.30 -2.81 7.75
C ARG A 40 3.58 -1.63 8.39
N VAL A 41 2.44 -1.94 8.99
CA VAL A 41 1.68 -0.97 9.78
C VAL A 41 2.45 -0.61 11.04
N ILE A 42 2.51 0.68 11.34
CA ILE A 42 3.05 1.15 12.62
C ILE A 42 1.98 0.95 13.69
N LYS A 43 2.36 0.26 14.77
CA LYS A 43 1.54 0.05 15.97
C LYS A 43 2.02 1.02 17.06
N PRO A 44 1.13 1.43 17.98
CA PRO A 44 1.53 2.18 19.17
C PRO A 44 2.49 1.36 20.03
N GLY A 45 3.37 2.05 20.74
CA GLY A 45 4.28 1.45 21.73
C GLY A 45 3.58 1.11 23.04
N ALA A 46 4.24 0.33 23.91
CA ALA A 46 3.69 -0.05 25.22
C ALA A 46 3.43 1.18 26.12
N GLU A 47 4.37 2.13 26.16
CA GLU A 47 4.22 3.39 26.91
C GLU A 47 3.05 4.25 26.41
N GLU A 48 2.81 4.28 25.10
CA GLU A 48 1.71 5.03 24.51
C GLU A 48 0.36 4.38 24.85
N ILE A 49 0.29 3.04 24.84
CA ILE A 49 -0.91 2.30 25.26
C ILE A 49 -1.17 2.48 26.75
N SER A 50 -0.13 2.52 27.59
CA SER A 50 -0.25 2.75 29.03
C SER A 50 -0.80 4.16 29.33
N ARG A 51 -0.28 5.19 28.64
CA ARG A 51 -0.77 6.58 28.77
C ARG A 51 -2.15 6.78 28.13
N ASN A 52 -2.45 6.06 27.05
CA ASN A 52 -3.71 6.16 26.33
C ASN A 52 -4.22 4.77 25.90
N PRO A 53 -5.05 4.10 26.73
CA PRO A 53 -5.59 2.77 26.41
C PRO A 53 -6.36 2.70 25.08
N ARG A 54 -6.99 3.81 24.65
CA ARG A 54 -7.70 3.89 23.35
C ARG A 54 -6.75 3.75 22.16
N ALA A 55 -5.46 4.04 22.32
CA ALA A 55 -4.48 3.94 21.24
C ALA A 55 -4.22 2.49 20.79
N ARG A 56 -4.52 1.46 21.60
CA ARG A 56 -4.18 0.04 21.34
C ARG A 56 -4.56 -0.47 19.94
N SER A 57 -5.65 0.03 19.39
CA SER A 57 -6.17 -0.34 18.06
C SER A 57 -5.69 0.57 16.92
N ALA A 58 -4.91 1.61 17.19
CA ALA A 58 -4.37 2.52 16.19
C ALA A 58 -3.45 1.77 15.21
N ARG A 59 -3.59 2.08 13.91
CA ARG A 59 -2.88 1.42 12.81
C ARG A 59 -2.46 2.45 11.76
N LEU A 60 -1.30 3.06 11.97
CA LEU A 60 -0.76 4.11 11.09
C LEU A 60 -0.17 3.51 9.81
N ARG A 61 -0.53 4.09 8.67
CA ARG A 61 0.00 3.80 7.33
C ARG A 61 0.28 5.12 6.64
N ALA A 62 1.47 5.26 6.07
CA ALA A 62 1.89 6.49 5.41
C ALA A 62 2.63 6.19 4.09
N ALA A 63 2.46 7.07 3.11
CA ALA A 63 3.10 6.98 1.81
C ALA A 63 3.34 8.40 1.26
N VAL A 64 4.34 8.54 0.39
CA VAL A 64 4.73 9.79 -0.27
C VAL A 64 4.31 9.74 -1.73
N ARG A 65 3.75 10.83 -2.26
CA ARG A 65 3.37 10.94 -3.67
C ARG A 65 4.62 10.95 -4.55
N THR A 66 4.62 10.17 -5.62
CA THR A 66 5.69 10.15 -6.62
C THR A 66 5.39 11.16 -7.74
N GLU A 67 6.35 11.37 -8.63
CA GLU A 67 6.19 12.22 -9.83
C GLU A 67 5.28 11.58 -10.90
N ALA A 68 4.86 10.33 -10.70
CA ALA A 68 3.99 9.65 -11.63
C ALA A 68 2.64 10.40 -11.77
N PRO A 69 2.07 10.44 -13.00
CA PRO A 69 0.78 11.08 -13.21
C PRO A 69 -0.31 10.44 -12.33
N PRO A 70 -1.31 11.23 -11.90
CA PRO A 70 -2.44 10.69 -11.16
C PRO A 70 -3.14 9.63 -12.01
N TRP A 71 -3.41 8.45 -11.44
CA TRP A 71 -4.27 7.49 -12.15
C TRP A 71 -5.66 8.09 -12.30
N PRO A 72 -6.38 7.77 -13.39
CA PRO A 72 -7.75 8.23 -13.59
C PRO A 72 -8.60 7.90 -12.36
N ALA A 73 -9.51 8.81 -12.02
CA ALA A 73 -10.50 8.55 -10.99
C ALA A 73 -11.24 7.25 -11.35
N ARG A 74 -11.41 6.35 -10.39
CA ARG A 74 -12.34 5.25 -10.59
C ARG A 74 -13.71 5.88 -10.81
N ALA A 75 -14.35 5.63 -11.95
CA ALA A 75 -15.77 5.91 -12.10
C ALA A 75 -16.49 5.27 -10.91
N ALA A 76 -17.33 6.05 -10.23
CA ALA A 76 -18.16 5.53 -9.15
C ALA A 76 -19.07 4.44 -9.76
N GLU A 77 -18.98 3.24 -9.21
CA GLU A 77 -19.94 2.15 -9.44
C GLU A 77 -20.95 2.18 -8.30
#